data_AF-A0A952FFI3-F1
#
_entry.id   AF-A0A952FFI3-F1
#
_cell.length_a   1.000
_cell.length_b   1.000
_cell.length_c   1.000
_cell.angle_alpha   90.00
_cell.angle_beta   90.00
_cell.angle_gamma   90.00
#
_symmetry.space_group_name_H-M   'P 1'
#
loop_
_entity.id
_entity.type
_entity.pdbx_description
1 polymer ?
#
loop_
_entity_poly.entity_id
_entity_poly.type
_entity_poly.pdbx_seq_one_letter_code
_entity_poly.pdbx_strand_id
1 'polypeptide(L)'
;MSVLIDRTTRNVVQSTSIIGFETTGTAAWPVWDRYLTVEGKRAYHLGNFCGTCRYLFERMEGANTTIAVGELTDRLAAGIERLDDALVDAFARLMPASPYRVLLLRLCPHLVMPGSGDDYFVTEQVENEGDVVAFWGLPHHPKVPYYRAGQRDLRFDRGRTNGPIGHFFEFVVPMFPEGWLTPA
;
A
#
# COMPACT_ATOMS: atom_id res chain seq x y z
N MET A 1 9.86 -8.87 -8.24
CA MET A 1 9.39 -7.62 -8.86
C MET A 1 8.10 -7.90 -9.57
N SER A 2 7.16 -6.95 -9.54
CA SER A 2 5.91 -7.10 -10.27
C SER A 2 6.14 -7.08 -11.79
N VAL A 3 5.39 -7.93 -12.50
CA VAL A 3 5.32 -7.96 -13.97
C VAL A 3 3.91 -7.56 -14.37
N LEU A 4 3.79 -6.51 -15.18
CA LEU A 4 2.50 -6.08 -15.72
C LEU A 4 2.00 -7.10 -16.75
N ILE A 5 0.86 -7.72 -16.47
CA ILE A 5 0.17 -8.65 -17.38
C ILE A 5 -0.85 -7.89 -18.23
N ASP A 6 -1.69 -7.07 -17.58
CA ASP A 6 -2.79 -6.36 -18.24
C ASP A 6 -3.09 -5.03 -17.51
N ARG A 7 -3.72 -4.08 -18.20
CA ARG A 7 -4.13 -2.79 -17.63
C ARG A 7 -5.40 -2.26 -18.27
N THR A 8 -6.22 -1.58 -17.47
CA THR A 8 -7.35 -0.79 -17.94
C THR A 8 -7.56 0.43 -17.04
N THR A 9 -8.57 1.23 -17.35
CA THR A 9 -9.00 2.38 -16.55
C THR A 9 -10.47 2.25 -16.20
N ARG A 10 -10.86 2.74 -15.02
CA ARG A 10 -12.26 2.79 -14.59
C ARG A 10 -12.53 4.08 -13.87
N ASN A 11 -13.62 4.74 -14.21
CA ASN A 11 -14.09 5.91 -13.47
C ASN A 11 -15.23 5.48 -12.55
N VAL A 12 -15.04 5.58 -11.24
CA VAL A 12 -16.08 5.28 -10.25
C VAL A 12 -16.78 6.58 -9.90
N VAL A 13 -18.04 6.71 -10.33
CA VAL A 13 -18.83 7.94 -10.13
C VAL A 13 -19.63 7.89 -8.85
N GLN A 14 -20.21 6.73 -8.53
CA GLN A 14 -20.96 6.48 -7.31
C GLN A 14 -20.36 5.28 -6.60
N SER A 15 -20.26 5.37 -5.28
CA SER A 15 -19.63 4.34 -4.47
C SER A 15 -20.37 4.18 -3.15
N THR A 16 -20.66 2.93 -2.80
CA THR A 16 -21.05 2.51 -1.45
C THR A 16 -19.88 1.86 -0.74
N SER A 17 -18.65 2.15 -1.18
CA SER A 17 -17.45 1.56 -0.62
C SER A 17 -17.33 1.91 0.85
N ILE A 18 -17.02 0.89 1.64
CA ILE A 18 -16.58 1.08 3.02
C ILE A 18 -15.13 1.59 3.08
N ILE A 19 -14.36 1.47 2.01
CA ILE A 19 -13.01 2.03 1.90
C ILE A 19 -13.13 3.53 1.64
N GLY A 20 -12.27 4.32 2.26
CA GLY A 20 -12.15 5.74 2.00
C GLY A 20 -10.72 6.25 2.18
N PHE A 21 -10.53 7.53 1.86
CA PHE A 21 -9.32 8.26 2.19
C PHE A 21 -9.68 9.48 3.03
N GLU A 22 -8.89 9.74 4.05
CA GLU A 22 -9.04 10.91 4.91
C GLU A 22 -7.72 11.69 4.93
N THR A 23 -7.80 13.00 5.05
CA THR A 23 -6.62 13.85 5.27
C THR A 23 -6.82 14.73 6.48
N THR A 24 -5.77 14.92 7.26
CA THR A 24 -5.76 15.92 8.34
C THR A 24 -4.59 16.86 8.20
N GLY A 25 -4.68 18.02 8.84
CA GLY A 25 -3.62 19.01 8.82
C GLY A 25 -3.79 20.07 9.90
N THR A 26 -2.95 21.09 9.83
CA THR A 26 -2.99 22.26 10.72
C THR A 26 -3.53 23.47 9.98
N ALA A 27 -3.75 24.60 10.68
CA ALA A 27 -4.13 25.85 10.03
C ALA A 27 -3.12 26.31 8.97
N ALA A 28 -1.82 26.07 9.19
CA ALA A 28 -0.75 26.41 8.25
C ALA A 28 -0.63 25.41 7.09
N TRP A 29 -1.00 24.14 7.33
CA TRP A 29 -0.95 23.06 6.35
C TRP A 29 -2.23 22.23 6.45
N PRO A 30 -3.34 22.63 5.79
CA PRO A 30 -4.65 22.00 5.96
C PRO A 30 -4.71 20.52 5.58
N VAL A 31 -3.80 20.10 4.71
CA VAL A 31 -3.54 18.72 4.35
C VAL A 31 -2.10 18.43 4.70
N TRP A 32 -1.88 17.54 5.64
CA TRP A 32 -0.57 17.06 6.05
C TRP A 32 -0.56 15.54 6.00
N ASP A 33 -1.34 14.88 6.85
CA ASP A 33 -1.42 13.42 6.94
C ASP A 33 -2.47 12.84 6.00
N ARG A 34 -2.20 11.62 5.54
CA ARG A 34 -3.12 10.82 4.72
C ARG A 34 -3.44 9.52 5.44
N TYR A 35 -4.71 9.16 5.43
CA TYR A 35 -5.19 7.92 6.01
C TYR A 35 -6.01 7.13 5.01
N LEU A 36 -5.88 5.82 5.05
CA LEU A 36 -6.85 4.89 4.48
C LEU A 36 -7.89 4.60 5.55
N THR A 37 -9.17 4.62 5.20
CA THR A 37 -10.27 4.33 6.12
C THR A 37 -11.06 3.11 5.68
N VAL A 38 -11.65 2.40 6.64
CA VAL A 38 -12.63 1.33 6.45
C VAL A 38 -13.81 1.61 7.37
N GLU A 39 -15.01 1.71 6.82
CA GLU A 39 -16.24 2.16 7.50
C GLU A 39 -16.06 3.50 8.24
N GLY A 40 -15.33 4.42 7.60
CA GLY A 40 -15.02 5.74 8.17
C GLY A 40 -14.00 5.73 9.32
N LYS A 41 -13.51 4.57 9.75
CA LYS A 41 -12.44 4.44 10.75
C LYS A 41 -11.09 4.36 10.07
N ARG A 42 -10.07 5.04 10.62
CA ARG A 42 -8.70 4.97 10.10
C ARG A 42 -8.17 3.55 10.22
N ALA A 43 -7.76 2.99 9.09
CA ALA A 43 -7.15 1.68 8.99
C ALA A 43 -5.63 1.77 8.88
N TYR A 44 -5.14 2.74 8.11
CA TYR A 44 -3.71 3.00 7.97
C TYR A 44 -3.41 4.50 7.97
N HIS A 45 -2.33 4.89 8.62
CA HIS A 45 -1.64 6.14 8.32
C HIS A 45 -0.67 5.88 7.17
N LEU A 46 -0.75 6.69 6.11
CA LEU A 46 0.02 6.53 4.86
C LEU A 46 1.15 7.57 4.75
N GLY A 47 1.52 8.18 5.87
CA GLY A 47 2.43 9.31 5.93
C GLY A 47 1.80 10.60 5.42
N ASN A 48 2.65 11.56 5.07
CA ASN A 48 2.21 12.88 4.70
C ASN A 48 2.06 13.07 3.18
N PHE A 49 1.45 14.19 2.78
CA PHE A 49 1.11 14.48 1.39
C PHE A 49 2.29 14.95 0.54
N CYS A 50 3.29 15.62 1.14
CA CYS A 50 4.38 16.23 0.39
C CYS A 50 5.36 15.19 -0.16
N GLY A 51 5.39 13.98 0.42
CA GLY A 51 6.26 12.89 -0.03
C GLY A 51 7.76 13.17 0.13
N THR A 52 8.12 14.27 0.78
CA THR A 52 9.50 14.61 1.14
C THR A 52 9.87 14.14 2.53
N CYS A 53 8.87 13.80 3.35
CA CYS A 53 9.10 13.12 4.61
C CYS A 53 9.11 11.62 4.41
N ARG A 54 9.54 10.92 5.47
CA ARG A 54 9.77 9.48 5.51
C ARG A 54 8.64 8.69 4.90
N TYR A 55 9.01 7.70 4.09
CA TYR A 55 8.05 6.67 3.73
C TYR A 55 7.62 5.95 5.01
N LEU A 56 6.31 5.92 5.25
CA LEU A 56 5.73 5.17 6.36
C LEU A 56 4.37 4.63 5.94
N PHE A 57 4.04 3.49 6.54
CA PHE A 57 2.67 3.08 6.73
C PHE A 57 2.55 2.52 8.14
N GLU A 58 1.43 2.79 8.80
CA GLU A 58 1.19 2.28 10.15
C GLU A 58 -0.25 1.80 10.27
N ARG A 59 -0.42 0.56 10.73
CA ARG A 59 -1.74 0.01 11.05
C ARG A 59 -2.33 0.74 12.26
N MET A 60 -3.54 1.26 12.07
CA MET A 60 -4.30 1.95 13.10
C MET A 60 -5.30 0.99 13.77
N GLU A 61 -5.66 1.25 15.03
CA GLU A 61 -6.69 0.47 15.72
C GLU A 61 -8.11 0.78 15.20
N GLY A 62 -9.02 -0.19 15.31
CA GLY A 62 -10.47 0.02 15.19
C GLY A 62 -11.12 -0.27 13.84
N ALA A 63 -10.35 -0.25 12.74
CA ALA A 63 -10.82 -0.64 11.41
C ALA A 63 -10.71 -2.16 11.21
N ASN A 64 -11.61 -2.92 11.84
CA ASN A 64 -11.46 -4.37 12.05
C ASN A 64 -12.38 -5.23 11.17
N THR A 65 -13.00 -4.63 10.15
CA THR A 65 -13.97 -5.31 9.28
C THR A 65 -13.27 -5.94 8.08
N THR A 66 -13.77 -7.10 7.63
CA THR A 66 -13.31 -7.75 6.40
C THR A 66 -13.98 -7.13 5.18
N ILE A 67 -13.19 -6.90 4.13
CA ILE A 67 -13.70 -6.45 2.83
C ILE A 67 -13.86 -7.69 1.96
N ALA A 68 -15.05 -8.28 1.93
CA ALA A 68 -15.33 -9.48 1.15
C ALA A 68 -16.50 -9.26 0.20
N VAL A 69 -16.32 -9.66 -1.06
CA VAL A 69 -17.39 -9.78 -2.04
C VAL A 69 -17.33 -11.21 -2.53
N GLY A 70 -18.31 -12.03 -2.14
CA GLY A 70 -18.28 -13.48 -2.39
C GLY A 70 -18.00 -13.85 -3.85
N GLU A 71 -18.64 -13.16 -4.80
CA GLU A 71 -18.44 -13.35 -6.24
C GLU A 71 -16.99 -13.05 -6.70
N LEU A 72 -16.33 -12.06 -6.08
CA LEU A 72 -14.92 -11.76 -6.38
C LEU A 72 -13.99 -12.81 -5.79
N THR A 73 -14.30 -13.34 -4.60
CA THR A 73 -13.45 -14.34 -3.93
C THR A 73 -13.27 -15.57 -4.80
N ASP A 74 -14.35 -16.14 -5.33
CA ASP A 74 -14.29 -17.36 -6.14
C ASP A 74 -13.53 -17.13 -7.46
N ARG A 75 -13.75 -15.98 -8.12
CA ARG A 75 -13.00 -15.61 -9.34
C ARG A 75 -11.52 -15.40 -9.08
N LEU A 76 -11.17 -14.75 -7.97
CA LEU A 76 -9.78 -14.53 -7.58
C LEU A 76 -9.09 -15.88 -7.28
N ALA A 77 -9.78 -16.79 -6.59
CA ALA A 77 -9.29 -18.12 -6.27
C ALA A 77 -9.06 -19.00 -7.51
N ALA A 78 -9.90 -18.86 -8.54
CA ALA A 78 -9.73 -19.55 -9.82
C ALA A 78 -8.52 -19.04 -10.64
N GLY A 79 -7.98 -17.88 -10.30
CA GLY A 79 -6.91 -17.21 -11.03
C GLY A 79 -7.43 -16.31 -12.14
N ILE A 80 -6.75 -15.17 -12.33
CA ILE A 80 -7.12 -14.14 -13.30
C ILE A 80 -5.98 -13.96 -14.29
N GLU A 81 -6.28 -14.09 -15.57
CA GLU A 81 -5.29 -13.92 -16.65
C GLU A 81 -5.47 -12.60 -17.42
N ARG A 82 -6.65 -11.97 -17.31
CA ARG A 82 -7.00 -10.72 -18.00
C ARG A 82 -8.01 -9.90 -17.20
N LEU A 83 -8.05 -8.60 -17.45
CA LEU A 83 -9.03 -7.67 -16.89
C LEU A 83 -10.25 -7.55 -17.82
N ASP A 84 -11.28 -8.34 -17.59
CA ASP A 84 -12.59 -8.13 -18.24
C ASP A 84 -13.44 -7.08 -17.50
N ASP A 85 -14.41 -6.52 -18.20
CA ASP A 85 -15.27 -5.46 -17.65
C ASP A 85 -16.04 -5.90 -16.42
N ALA A 86 -16.54 -7.15 -16.39
CA ALA A 86 -17.29 -7.67 -15.26
C ALA A 86 -16.44 -7.73 -13.99
N LEU A 87 -15.17 -8.14 -14.10
CA LEU A 87 -14.21 -8.14 -12.98
C LEU A 87 -13.97 -6.73 -12.47
N VAL A 88 -13.68 -5.82 -13.40
CA VAL A 88 -13.33 -4.44 -13.10
C VAL A 88 -14.51 -3.72 -12.47
N ASP A 89 -15.73 -3.97 -12.94
CA ASP A 89 -16.97 -3.42 -12.38
C ASP A 89 -17.27 -3.99 -11.00
N ALA A 90 -16.97 -5.26 -10.73
CA ALA A 90 -17.10 -5.83 -9.40
C ALA A 90 -16.12 -5.18 -8.41
N PHE A 91 -14.85 -4.98 -8.80
CA PHE A 91 -13.89 -4.23 -7.97
C PHE A 91 -14.28 -2.76 -7.80
N ALA A 92 -14.79 -2.11 -8.84
CA ALA A 92 -15.18 -0.71 -8.82
C ALA A 92 -16.22 -0.41 -7.71
N ARG A 93 -17.11 -1.35 -7.41
CA ARG A 93 -18.11 -1.24 -6.33
C ARG A 93 -17.48 -1.14 -4.93
N LEU A 94 -16.27 -1.69 -4.77
CA LEU A 94 -15.50 -1.64 -3.54
C LEU A 94 -14.58 -0.41 -3.43
N MET A 95 -14.48 0.40 -4.48
CA MET A 95 -13.57 1.54 -4.49
C MET A 95 -14.33 2.85 -4.26
N PRO A 96 -13.76 3.83 -3.55
CA PRO A 96 -14.29 5.19 -3.47
C PRO A 96 -14.57 5.80 -4.85
N ALA A 97 -15.36 6.86 -4.93
CA ALA A 97 -15.54 7.59 -6.18
C ALA A 97 -14.23 8.29 -6.60
N SER A 98 -13.64 7.87 -7.72
CA SER A 98 -12.39 8.40 -8.27
C SER A 98 -12.08 7.79 -9.64
N PRO A 99 -11.24 8.42 -10.48
CA PRO A 99 -10.62 7.75 -11.61
C PRO A 99 -9.52 6.77 -11.15
N TYR A 100 -9.60 5.53 -11.60
CA TYR A 100 -8.64 4.47 -11.30
C TYR A 100 -7.91 3.96 -12.54
N ARG A 101 -6.64 3.61 -12.33
CA ARG A 101 -5.90 2.68 -13.19
C ARG A 101 -5.93 1.32 -12.53
N VAL A 102 -6.41 0.31 -13.26
CA VAL A 102 -6.49 -1.07 -12.80
C VAL A 102 -5.37 -1.85 -13.47
N LEU A 103 -4.56 -2.53 -12.67
CA LEU A 103 -3.37 -3.25 -13.13
C LEU A 103 -3.50 -4.72 -12.69
N LEU A 104 -3.30 -5.64 -13.62
CA LEU A 104 -3.09 -7.05 -13.32
C LEU A 104 -1.58 -7.29 -13.28
N LEU A 105 -1.07 -7.63 -12.10
CA LEU A 105 0.35 -7.80 -11.84
C LEU A 105 0.63 -9.25 -11.43
N ARG A 106 1.69 -9.84 -12.00
CA ARG A 106 2.31 -11.04 -11.43
C ARG A 106 3.39 -10.62 -10.44
N LEU A 107 3.30 -11.07 -9.20
CA LEU A 107 4.33 -10.85 -8.19
C LEU A 107 4.61 -12.14 -7.40
N CYS A 108 5.81 -12.21 -6.83
CA CYS A 108 6.21 -13.25 -5.89
C CYS A 108 6.55 -12.58 -4.55
N PRO A 109 5.53 -12.18 -3.76
CA PRO A 109 5.75 -11.50 -2.51
C PRO A 109 6.34 -12.47 -1.47
N HIS A 110 7.19 -11.97 -0.57
CA HIS A 110 7.56 -12.68 0.64
C HIS A 110 7.12 -11.89 1.86
N LEU A 111 6.65 -12.60 2.88
CA LEU A 111 6.18 -12.03 4.14
C LEU A 111 7.37 -11.50 4.94
N VAL A 112 7.24 -10.30 5.47
CA VAL A 112 8.21 -9.61 6.30
C VAL A 112 7.59 -9.33 7.66
N MET A 113 8.30 -9.74 8.70
CA MET A 113 7.92 -9.48 10.08
C MET A 113 8.54 -8.15 10.54
N PRO A 114 7.78 -7.27 11.22
CA PRO A 114 8.34 -6.03 11.76
C PRO A 114 9.53 -6.30 12.67
N GLY A 115 10.61 -5.55 12.50
CA GLY A 115 11.87 -5.71 13.23
C GLY A 115 12.79 -6.84 12.74
N SER A 116 12.38 -7.60 11.72
CA SER A 116 13.26 -8.60 11.10
C SER A 116 14.32 -7.98 10.19
N GLY A 117 15.34 -8.74 9.81
CA GLY A 117 16.40 -8.25 8.92
C GLY A 117 15.94 -7.87 7.51
N ASP A 118 14.76 -8.34 7.09
CA ASP A 118 14.15 -7.99 5.79
C ASP A 118 13.20 -6.78 5.88
N ASP A 119 13.04 -6.20 7.08
CA ASP A 119 12.16 -5.06 7.34
C ASP A 119 12.77 -3.74 6.87
N TYR A 120 12.14 -3.13 5.87
CA TYR A 120 12.46 -1.80 5.34
C TYR A 120 12.70 -0.77 6.43
N PHE A 121 11.91 -0.79 7.50
CA PHE A 121 11.99 0.25 8.50
C PHE A 121 13.24 0.14 9.38
N VAL A 122 13.81 -1.06 9.56
CA VAL A 122 14.96 -1.26 10.45
C VAL A 122 16.30 -1.33 9.70
N THR A 123 16.26 -1.55 8.39
CA THR A 123 17.45 -1.56 7.53
C THR A 123 17.45 -0.33 6.63
N GLU A 124 16.66 -0.33 5.56
CA GLU A 124 16.76 0.67 4.50
C GLU A 124 16.33 2.07 4.93
N GLN A 125 15.32 2.23 5.79
CA GLN A 125 14.96 3.55 6.32
C GLN A 125 16.07 4.11 7.22
N VAL A 126 16.70 3.27 8.05
CA VAL A 126 17.79 3.69 8.93
C VAL A 126 19.01 4.11 8.11
N GLU A 127 19.37 3.32 7.11
CA GLU A 127 20.49 3.58 6.21
C GLU A 127 20.32 4.85 5.37
N ASN A 128 19.10 5.12 4.88
CA ASN A 128 18.86 6.20 3.93
C ASN A 128 18.38 7.51 4.56
N GLU A 129 17.74 7.47 5.73
CA GLU A 129 17.06 8.65 6.30
C GLU A 129 17.66 9.13 7.63
N GLY A 130 18.70 8.45 8.13
CA GLY A 130 19.68 8.96 9.11
C GLY A 130 19.20 9.25 10.54
N ASP A 131 17.90 9.39 10.78
CA ASP A 131 17.34 9.85 12.07
C ASP A 131 16.24 8.91 12.57
N VAL A 132 16.60 7.73 13.04
CA VAL A 132 15.75 6.99 13.98
C VAL A 132 15.28 7.94 15.09
N VAL A 133 13.97 7.99 15.43
CA VAL A 133 13.32 9.04 16.26
C VAL A 133 14.31 9.63 17.27
N ALA A 134 14.76 10.88 17.08
CA ALA A 134 16.01 11.42 17.65
C ALA A 134 16.17 11.28 19.18
N PHE A 135 15.05 11.08 19.89
CA PHE A 135 15.05 10.85 21.33
C PHE A 135 15.27 9.39 21.76
N TRP A 136 14.80 8.40 20.98
CA TRP A 136 14.87 6.97 21.34
C TRP A 136 15.68 6.09 20.39
N GLY A 137 16.04 6.59 19.20
CA GLY A 137 16.82 5.80 18.25
C GLY A 137 16.06 4.59 17.68
N LEU A 138 14.72 4.59 17.70
CA LEU A 138 13.92 3.48 17.21
C LEU A 138 13.40 3.71 15.78
N PRO A 139 13.47 2.69 14.90
CA PRO A 139 12.90 2.74 13.56
C PRO A 139 11.38 2.84 13.59
N HIS A 140 10.78 3.28 12.48
CA HIS A 140 9.33 3.26 12.34
C HIS A 140 8.81 1.83 12.52
N HIS A 141 7.65 1.66 13.18
CA HIS A 141 7.06 0.35 13.37
C HIS A 141 5.71 0.28 12.64
N PRO A 142 5.56 -0.55 11.59
CA PRO A 142 4.35 -0.57 10.79
C PRO A 142 3.13 -1.18 11.50
N LYS A 143 3.34 -1.84 12.65
CA LYS A 143 2.31 -2.49 13.49
C LYS A 143 1.53 -3.60 12.78
N VAL A 144 2.04 -4.08 11.64
CA VAL A 144 1.49 -5.20 10.88
C VAL A 144 2.61 -5.86 10.08
N PRO A 145 2.62 -7.20 9.93
CA PRO A 145 3.39 -7.84 8.88
C PRO A 145 2.97 -7.33 7.50
N TYR A 146 3.92 -7.29 6.58
CA TYR A 146 3.67 -6.85 5.22
C TYR A 146 4.51 -7.69 4.26
N TYR A 147 4.25 -7.57 2.97
CA TYR A 147 5.00 -8.30 1.98
C TYR A 147 5.87 -7.39 1.14
N ARG A 148 7.07 -7.85 0.79
CA ARG A 148 7.93 -7.21 -0.21
C ARG A 148 7.78 -7.94 -1.55
N ALA A 149 7.44 -7.19 -2.59
CA ALA A 149 7.20 -7.74 -3.94
C ALA A 149 8.39 -7.53 -4.91
N GLY A 150 9.36 -6.71 -4.53
CA GLY A 150 10.57 -6.45 -5.31
C GLY A 150 11.26 -5.16 -4.90
N GLN A 151 12.47 -5.00 -5.42
CA GLN A 151 13.23 -3.76 -5.38
C GLN A 151 13.96 -3.55 -6.70
N ARG A 152 14.21 -2.29 -7.06
CA ARG A 152 15.08 -1.93 -8.19
C ARG A 152 15.78 -0.61 -7.98
N ASP A 153 16.96 -0.53 -8.57
CA ASP A 153 17.67 0.71 -8.75
C ASP A 153 16.98 1.60 -9.77
N LEU A 154 16.75 2.85 -9.41
CA LEU A 154 16.39 3.90 -10.34
C LEU A 154 17.67 4.41 -11.00
N ARG A 155 17.64 4.58 -12.32
CA ARG A 155 18.74 5.13 -13.13
C ARG A 155 18.19 6.21 -14.05
N PHE A 156 18.88 7.35 -14.17
CA PHE A 156 18.54 8.33 -15.21
C PHE A 156 19.10 7.87 -16.56
N ASP A 157 18.27 7.93 -17.61
CA ASP A 157 18.68 7.73 -19.00
C ASP A 157 19.33 8.99 -19.63
N ARG A 158 19.99 9.82 -18.81
CA ARG A 158 20.69 11.04 -19.24
C ARG A 158 22.17 10.98 -18.91
N GLY A 159 22.83 9.88 -19.30
CA GLY A 159 24.26 9.80 -19.64
C GLY A 159 25.32 10.34 -18.66
N ARG A 160 25.03 10.63 -17.39
CA ARG A 160 25.99 11.31 -16.50
C ARG A 160 26.14 10.81 -15.05
N THR A 161 25.57 9.67 -14.68
CA THR A 161 25.83 9.10 -13.35
C THR A 161 26.19 7.62 -13.45
N ASN A 162 27.41 7.26 -13.04
CA ASN A 162 27.89 5.88 -12.93
C ASN A 162 27.33 5.18 -11.66
N GLY A 163 26.03 5.29 -11.40
CA GLY A 163 25.38 4.70 -10.23
C GLY A 163 23.86 4.91 -10.18
N PRO A 164 23.15 4.16 -9.32
CA PRO A 164 21.73 4.39 -9.05
C PRO A 164 21.49 5.78 -8.46
N ILE A 165 20.37 6.40 -8.83
CA ILE A 165 19.94 7.73 -8.34
C ILE A 165 18.95 7.63 -7.19
N GLY A 166 18.59 6.40 -6.83
CA GLY A 166 17.62 6.06 -5.80
C GLY A 166 17.17 4.61 -5.97
N HIS A 167 16.37 4.13 -5.03
CA HIS A 167 15.81 2.78 -5.06
C HIS A 167 14.28 2.89 -5.11
N PHE A 168 13.66 1.91 -5.77
CA PHE A 168 12.22 1.74 -5.80
C PHE A 168 11.88 0.43 -5.11
N PHE A 169 11.01 0.52 -4.11
CA PHE A 169 10.56 -0.60 -3.29
C PHE A 169 9.07 -0.87 -3.54
N GLU A 170 8.71 -2.14 -3.66
CA GLU A 170 7.32 -2.56 -3.82
C GLU A 170 6.84 -3.29 -2.56
N PHE A 171 5.79 -2.75 -1.95
CA PHE A 171 5.16 -3.31 -0.74
C PHE A 171 3.73 -3.73 -1.04
N VAL A 172 3.30 -4.84 -0.44
CA VAL A 172 1.89 -5.24 -0.36
C VAL A 172 1.52 -5.31 1.12
N VAL A 173 0.59 -4.45 1.52
CA VAL A 173 0.19 -4.30 2.92
C VAL A 173 -1.20 -4.92 3.10
N PRO A 174 -1.36 -5.94 3.96
CA PRO A 174 -2.65 -6.58 4.19
C PRO A 174 -3.69 -5.58 4.73
N MET A 175 -4.90 -5.59 4.18
CA MET A 175 -5.99 -4.76 4.71
C MET A 175 -6.58 -5.30 6.01
N PHE A 176 -6.33 -6.57 6.30
CA PHE A 176 -6.86 -7.28 7.46
C PHE A 176 -5.72 -7.98 8.20
N PRO A 177 -5.64 -7.92 9.54
CA PRO A 177 -4.58 -8.59 10.29
C PRO A 177 -4.59 -10.11 10.05
N GLU A 178 -3.46 -10.69 9.68
CA GLU A 178 -3.36 -12.13 9.37
C GLU A 178 -3.80 -13.02 10.54
N GLY A 179 -3.45 -12.63 11.78
CA GLY A 179 -3.82 -13.39 12.98
C GLY A 179 -5.34 -13.47 13.24
N TRP A 180 -6.16 -12.76 12.46
CA TRP A 180 -7.62 -12.77 12.55
C TRP A 180 -8.28 -13.51 11.38
N LEU A 181 -7.49 -13.96 10.40
CA LEU A 181 -8.01 -14.84 9.37
C LEU A 181 -8.28 -16.21 10.00
N THR A 182 -9.54 -16.64 9.98
CA THR A 182 -9.88 -18.02 10.30
C THR A 182 -9.33 -18.89 9.17
N PRO A 183 -8.52 -19.93 9.45
CA PRO A 183 -8.15 -20.90 8.43
C PRO A 183 -9.42 -21.52 7.85
N ALA A 184 -9.50 -21.58 6.53
CA ALA A 184 -10.56 -22.31 5.82
C ALA A 184 -10.37 -23.83 5.99
#